data_AF-A0AAD9AHD2-F1
#
_entry.id   AF-A0AAD9AHD2-F1
#
_cell.length_a   1.000
_cell.length_b   1.000
_cell.length_c   1.000
_cell.angle_alpha   90.00
_cell.angle_beta   90.00
_cell.angle_gamma   90.00
#
_symmetry.space_group_name_H-M   'P 1'
#
loop_
_entity.id
_entity.type
_entity.pdbx_description
1 polymer ?
#
loop_
_entity_poly.entity_id
_entity_poly.type
_entity_poly.pdbx_seq_one_letter_code
_entity_poly.pdbx_strand_id
1 'polypeptide(L)'
;MQLRSSILASAALVLSSSFATAASDAQTPLVGPDRDPISSSSRPNIVFVLTDDQDLHMNSLEYIPLIQKRLIEQGTLYKKHFCTTAVCCPSRASLWTGKLAHNTNVTDLNPPYGGFPIFVKNGHNENYLPIWLQDVGYSTFYTGKMFNAHTVWNYDSPHLKGWNGSDFLLDPNTYDYWNATFQRNKDKPVNHLGEYSTDLVAQKAYDFLDDAVEAGKPFFLAVAPIAPHSNVNSSVLLPVKGPDDDVPVSDDKFRTSIPKAAKRHEKLFPDAKVPRTENFNPDKPSGADWIRRQPKLSDENVEYNDEHYRGRLRALQAVDELVDGLIDKLEKHGLLDNTYIFYTTDNGYHISQHRLQPGKECGYETDINIPLIIRGPGVPKGGVTEAVTAHVDLVPTILSLAGAPLRADFDGAPIPLSTKELAESPLTREHVNVEYWGWAITESKFGFNGDDTKRIFNNTYKALRVVGEGYNLYYSVWCTNEHELYDMTTDPGQLHNLLHDDEAALAARATVLGYPLKKLIPRLDSLLFVLKSCKGSTCSQPWRALHPQGNVASLREALSPRFDEFYIQQARVEFDRCELGHIVDAEGPQFEHEGNVYWQGTKWSDWT
;
A
#
# COMPACT_ATOMS: atom_id res chain seq x y z
N MET A 1 -93.05 -10.21 -28.38
CA MET A 1 -93.21 -10.42 -26.92
C MET A 1 -92.18 -9.54 -26.22
N GLN A 2 -92.60 -8.37 -25.72
CA GLN A 2 -92.70 -7.99 -24.29
C GLN A 2 -91.33 -7.57 -23.70
N LEU A 3 -91.07 -6.42 -23.05
CA LEU A 3 -91.72 -5.16 -22.62
C LEU A 3 -90.53 -4.14 -22.40
N ARG A 4 -90.58 -2.85 -22.81
CA ARG A 4 -90.92 -1.63 -21.99
C ARG A 4 -90.10 -1.49 -20.68
N SER A 5 -89.48 -0.38 -20.23
CA SER A 5 -89.63 1.09 -20.44
C SER A 5 -88.55 1.89 -19.67
N SER A 6 -88.19 3.08 -20.18
CA SER A 6 -88.01 4.41 -19.52
C SER A 6 -87.29 4.63 -18.16
N ILE A 7 -86.41 5.65 -18.07
CA ILE A 7 -86.59 6.95 -17.34
C ILE A 7 -85.27 7.77 -17.28
N LEU A 8 -85.44 9.10 -17.39
CA LEU A 8 -84.47 10.20 -17.39
C LEU A 8 -84.23 10.82 -15.98
N ALA A 9 -83.03 11.41 -15.81
CA ALA A 9 -82.65 12.63 -15.06
C ALA A 9 -82.85 12.64 -13.50
N SER A 10 -82.06 13.29 -12.64
CA SER A 10 -81.48 14.65 -12.69
C SER A 10 -80.45 14.93 -11.57
N ALA A 11 -79.50 15.83 -11.89
CA ALA A 11 -79.00 17.00 -11.11
C ALA A 11 -78.17 16.86 -9.80
N ALA A 12 -76.93 17.41 -9.82
CA ALA A 12 -76.53 18.67 -9.15
C ALA A 12 -75.03 19.01 -9.38
N LEU A 13 -74.73 20.01 -10.22
CA LEU A 13 -73.97 21.26 -9.96
C LEU A 13 -72.93 21.22 -8.79
N VAL A 14 -71.61 21.45 -8.96
CA VAL A 14 -70.80 22.52 -9.60
C VAL A 14 -70.47 23.70 -8.66
N LEU A 15 -69.14 23.87 -8.44
CA LEU A 15 -68.35 25.08 -8.11
C LEU A 15 -68.60 25.72 -6.73
N SER A 16 -67.65 26.32 -6.02
CA SER A 16 -66.32 26.92 -6.26
C SER A 16 -65.64 27.02 -4.88
N SER A 17 -64.40 27.44 -4.61
CA SER A 17 -63.40 28.31 -5.26
C SER A 17 -62.22 28.31 -4.27
N SER A 18 -60.97 28.13 -4.71
CA SER A 18 -59.97 29.22 -4.84
C SER A 18 -58.85 29.14 -3.76
N PHE A 19 -57.59 29.49 -4.00
CA PHE A 19 -56.97 30.31 -5.06
C PHE A 19 -55.48 29.94 -5.31
N ALA A 20 -55.05 30.24 -6.54
CA ALA A 20 -53.74 30.79 -6.97
C ALA A 20 -52.47 29.91 -6.92
N THR A 21 -51.54 29.92 -7.89
CA THR A 21 -51.30 30.68 -9.15
C THR A 21 -50.15 29.98 -9.90
N ALA A 22 -50.28 29.71 -11.20
CA ALA A 22 -49.69 30.43 -12.36
C ALA A 22 -48.22 30.12 -12.69
N ALA A 23 -47.97 29.95 -14.00
CA ALA A 23 -46.76 29.44 -14.64
C ALA A 23 -45.66 30.49 -14.85
N SER A 24 -44.39 30.08 -14.74
CA SER A 24 -43.34 30.22 -15.78
C SER A 24 -42.06 29.48 -15.35
N ASP A 25 -41.23 29.22 -16.35
CA ASP A 25 -39.81 28.89 -16.29
C ASP A 25 -39.40 27.42 -16.07
N ALA A 26 -39.04 26.86 -17.23
CA ALA A 26 -38.22 25.69 -17.38
C ALA A 26 -36.90 25.81 -16.61
N GLN A 27 -36.62 24.81 -15.78
CA GLN A 27 -35.26 24.34 -15.54
C GLN A 27 -35.22 22.85 -15.85
N THR A 28 -34.85 22.55 -17.08
CA THR A 28 -34.35 21.24 -17.48
C THR A 28 -32.96 21.07 -16.83
N PRO A 29 -32.67 19.93 -16.17
CA PRO A 29 -31.32 19.65 -15.70
C PRO A 29 -30.34 19.70 -16.87
N LEU A 30 -29.23 20.45 -16.72
CA LEU A 30 -28.08 20.43 -17.63
C LEU A 30 -27.25 19.14 -17.44
N VAL A 31 -27.92 17.99 -17.46
CA VAL A 31 -27.22 16.73 -17.75
C VAL A 31 -27.41 16.54 -19.24
N GLY A 32 -26.39 16.97 -20.00
CA GLY A 32 -26.32 16.62 -21.41
C GLY A 32 -26.39 15.09 -21.56
N PRO A 33 -26.77 14.58 -22.74
CA PRO A 33 -26.62 13.15 -23.01
C PRO A 33 -25.19 12.75 -22.65
N ASP A 34 -25.03 11.54 -22.09
CA ASP A 34 -23.73 10.89 -21.95
C ASP A 34 -22.88 11.30 -23.14
N ARG A 35 -21.83 12.08 -22.89
CA ARG A 35 -20.85 12.31 -23.94
C ARG A 35 -20.39 10.91 -24.31
N ASP A 36 -20.64 10.52 -25.56
CA ASP A 36 -19.93 9.44 -26.21
C ASP A 36 -18.47 9.50 -25.72
N PRO A 37 -17.85 8.35 -25.36
CA PRO A 37 -16.52 8.34 -24.82
C PRO A 37 -15.67 9.22 -25.71
N ILE A 38 -15.04 10.25 -25.13
CA ILE A 38 -14.10 11.07 -25.89
C ILE A 38 -13.15 10.07 -26.50
N SER A 39 -13.23 9.94 -27.82
CA SER A 39 -12.21 9.35 -28.66
C SER A 39 -10.99 10.26 -28.52
N SER A 40 -10.32 10.25 -27.37
CA SER A 40 -8.95 10.71 -27.29
C SER A 40 -8.13 9.52 -27.75
N SER A 41 -7.88 9.51 -29.05
CA SER A 41 -6.83 8.73 -29.70
C SER A 41 -5.42 9.00 -29.12
N SER A 42 -5.29 9.81 -28.05
CA SER A 42 -4.08 10.06 -27.29
C SER A 42 -4.08 9.26 -25.98
N ARG A 43 -2.99 8.52 -25.74
CA ARG A 43 -2.72 7.85 -24.47
C ARG A 43 -2.74 8.85 -23.28
N PRO A 44 -3.19 8.45 -22.09
CA PRO A 44 -3.35 9.35 -20.96
C PRO A 44 -2.01 9.74 -20.33
N ASN A 45 -1.96 10.88 -19.67
CA ASN A 45 -0.88 11.22 -18.74
C ASN A 45 -1.08 10.48 -17.41
N ILE A 46 0.00 10.31 -16.66
CA ILE A 46 -0.03 9.62 -15.38
C ILE A 46 0.78 10.44 -14.36
N VAL A 47 0.14 10.78 -13.25
CA VAL A 47 0.76 11.41 -12.08
C VAL A 47 0.68 10.42 -10.92
N PHE A 48 1.81 10.18 -10.27
CA PHE A 48 1.91 9.22 -9.18
C PHE A 48 2.47 9.90 -7.94
N VAL A 49 1.65 10.07 -6.91
CA VAL A 49 2.03 10.67 -5.63
C VAL A 49 2.24 9.57 -4.61
N LEU A 50 3.44 9.52 -4.04
CA LEU A 50 3.87 8.50 -3.08
C LEU A 50 4.34 9.15 -1.78
N THR A 51 3.44 9.23 -0.79
CA THR A 51 3.83 9.61 0.57
C THR A 51 4.67 8.52 1.23
N ASP A 52 5.17 8.81 2.42
CA ASP A 52 6.03 7.90 3.18
C ASP A 52 5.44 7.70 4.57
N ASP A 53 5.21 6.44 4.95
CA ASP A 53 4.58 6.07 6.22
C ASP A 53 3.17 6.63 6.45
N GLN A 54 2.36 6.91 5.43
CA GLN A 54 1.01 7.43 5.68
C GLN A 54 0.04 6.32 6.13
N ASP A 55 -0.64 6.52 7.25
CA ASP A 55 -1.60 5.54 7.77
C ASP A 55 -2.96 5.60 7.06
N LEU A 56 -3.62 4.45 6.94
CA LEU A 56 -5.06 4.36 6.65
C LEU A 56 -5.89 4.29 7.95
N HIS A 57 -5.37 3.60 8.96
CA HIS A 57 -6.10 3.21 10.16
C HIS A 57 -5.98 4.18 11.35
N MET A 58 -5.25 5.29 11.19
CA MET A 58 -5.20 6.36 12.20
C MET A 58 -5.76 7.68 11.67
N ASN A 59 -6.74 7.62 10.75
CA ASN A 59 -7.51 8.76 10.25
C ASN A 59 -6.72 9.83 9.49
N SER A 60 -5.49 9.58 9.02
CA SER A 60 -4.71 10.62 8.32
C SER A 60 -5.45 11.27 7.14
N LEU A 61 -6.29 10.50 6.42
CA LEU A 61 -7.08 10.98 5.29
C LEU A 61 -8.11 12.05 5.68
N GLU A 62 -8.61 12.05 6.93
CA GLU A 62 -9.60 13.02 7.43
C GLU A 62 -8.98 14.43 7.61
N TYR A 63 -7.65 14.51 7.67
CA TYR A 63 -6.91 15.74 7.92
C TYR A 63 -6.31 16.37 6.66
N ILE A 64 -6.57 15.84 5.47
CA ILE A 64 -6.07 16.35 4.17
C ILE A 64 -7.24 16.82 3.28
N PRO A 65 -7.89 17.96 3.60
CA PRO A 65 -9.14 18.38 2.97
C PRO A 65 -9.03 18.65 1.46
N LEU A 66 -7.89 19.09 0.95
CA LEU A 66 -7.73 19.35 -0.49
C LEU A 66 -7.71 18.03 -1.27
N ILE A 67 -6.96 17.03 -0.81
CA ILE A 67 -6.92 15.68 -1.36
C ILE A 67 -8.30 15.00 -1.24
N GLN A 68 -9.01 15.16 -0.12
CA GLN A 68 -10.39 14.68 0.00
C GLN A 68 -11.26 15.22 -1.13
N LYS A 69 -11.28 16.54 -1.29
CA LYS A 69 -12.09 17.21 -2.32
C LYS A 69 -11.66 16.90 -3.75
N ARG A 70 -10.35 16.82 -3.99
CA ARG A 70 -9.77 16.85 -5.36
C ARG A 70 -9.41 15.46 -5.88
N LEU A 71 -9.19 14.49 -5.00
CA LEU A 71 -8.90 13.11 -5.35
C LEU A 71 -9.97 12.13 -4.84
N ILE A 72 -10.33 12.13 -3.55
CA ILE A 72 -11.27 11.13 -3.01
C ILE A 72 -12.67 11.34 -3.61
N GLU A 73 -13.22 12.55 -3.52
CA GLU A 73 -14.54 12.88 -4.09
C GLU A 73 -14.58 12.82 -5.62
N GLN A 74 -13.42 12.93 -6.29
CA GLN A 74 -13.31 12.91 -7.75
C GLN A 74 -12.77 11.60 -8.32
N GLY A 75 -12.54 10.60 -7.47
CA GLY A 75 -11.96 9.32 -7.82
C GLY A 75 -12.52 8.20 -6.96
N THR A 76 -11.78 7.10 -6.89
CA THR A 76 -12.15 5.90 -6.13
C THR A 76 -11.09 5.57 -5.08
N LEU A 77 -11.53 5.35 -3.84
CA LEU A 77 -10.72 4.82 -2.74
C LEU A 77 -10.75 3.28 -2.74
N TYR A 78 -9.58 2.66 -2.80
CA TYR A 78 -9.39 1.21 -2.69
C TYR A 78 -9.05 0.87 -1.24
N LYS A 79 -10.07 0.51 -0.46
CA LYS A 79 -9.91 0.32 1.00
C LYS A 79 -9.02 -0.88 1.35
N LYS A 80 -8.91 -1.85 0.45
CA LYS A 80 -8.13 -3.09 0.62
C LYS A 80 -6.92 -3.09 -0.30
N HIS A 81 -6.19 -1.98 -0.31
CA HIS A 81 -4.87 -1.91 -0.91
C HIS A 81 -3.79 -2.20 0.12
N PHE A 82 -2.84 -3.06 -0.22
CA PHE A 82 -1.80 -3.50 0.70
C PHE A 82 -0.40 -3.28 0.14
N CYS A 83 0.55 -2.86 0.98
CA CYS A 83 1.96 -3.07 0.66
C CYS A 83 2.31 -4.54 0.94
N THR A 84 3.28 -5.07 0.20
CA THR A 84 3.71 -6.47 0.35
C THR A 84 4.86 -6.62 1.34
N THR A 85 5.40 -5.51 1.82
CA THR A 85 6.44 -5.44 2.84
C THR A 85 6.37 -4.07 3.52
N ALA A 86 6.29 -4.06 4.85
CA ALA A 86 6.03 -2.84 5.63
C ALA A 86 7.30 -2.04 5.92
N VAL A 87 8.12 -1.78 4.90
CA VAL A 87 9.35 -0.99 5.02
C VAL A 87 9.79 -0.40 3.67
N CYS A 88 10.34 0.82 3.70
CA CYS A 88 10.42 1.71 2.55
C CYS A 88 11.09 1.11 1.29
N CYS A 89 12.38 0.74 1.34
CA CYS A 89 13.13 0.38 0.13
C CYS A 89 12.62 -0.92 -0.54
N PRO A 90 12.41 -2.04 0.20
CA PRO A 90 11.76 -3.24 -0.34
C PRO A 90 10.37 -2.97 -0.93
N SER A 91 9.57 -2.13 -0.26
CA SER A 91 8.23 -1.80 -0.74
C SER A 91 8.27 -1.00 -2.03
N ARG A 92 9.13 0.02 -2.10
CA ARG A 92 9.37 0.82 -3.31
C ARG A 92 9.94 -0.02 -4.44
N ALA A 93 10.87 -0.93 -4.17
CA ALA A 93 11.37 -1.87 -5.19
C ALA A 93 10.23 -2.72 -5.76
N SER A 94 9.32 -3.18 -4.91
CA SER A 94 8.14 -3.94 -5.32
C SER A 94 7.18 -3.10 -6.18
N LEU A 95 6.93 -1.85 -5.74
CA LEU A 95 6.10 -0.86 -6.43
C LEU A 95 6.64 -0.52 -7.82
N TRP A 96 7.95 -0.38 -8.00
CA TRP A 96 8.52 0.04 -9.29
C TRP A 96 8.78 -1.11 -10.28
N THR A 97 8.81 -2.35 -9.80
CA THR A 97 9.09 -3.53 -10.63
C THR A 97 7.86 -4.40 -10.89
N GLY A 98 6.80 -4.28 -10.08
CA GLY A 98 5.64 -5.17 -10.12
C GLY A 98 5.96 -6.58 -9.59
N LYS A 99 7.00 -6.69 -8.75
CA LYS A 99 7.50 -7.96 -8.20
C LYS A 99 7.55 -7.94 -6.68
N LEU A 100 7.37 -9.09 -6.05
CA LEU A 100 7.49 -9.27 -4.60
C LEU A 100 8.95 -9.15 -4.14
N ALA A 101 9.16 -8.87 -2.85
CA ALA A 101 10.48 -8.59 -2.30
C ALA A 101 11.41 -9.80 -2.40
N HIS A 102 10.90 -11.03 -2.26
CA HIS A 102 11.71 -12.24 -2.49
C HIS A 102 12.15 -12.40 -3.96
N ASN A 103 11.40 -11.86 -4.93
CA ASN A 103 11.72 -11.88 -6.36
C ASN A 103 12.61 -10.72 -6.81
N THR A 104 12.50 -9.56 -6.16
CA THR A 104 13.47 -8.46 -6.37
C THR A 104 14.77 -8.72 -5.62
N ASN A 105 14.73 -9.52 -4.55
CA ASN A 105 15.81 -9.73 -3.60
C ASN A 105 16.38 -8.40 -3.06
N VAL A 106 15.49 -7.42 -2.85
CA VAL A 106 15.74 -6.17 -2.14
C VAL A 106 14.86 -6.24 -0.88
N THR A 107 15.44 -6.65 0.24
CA THR A 107 14.68 -7.03 1.45
C THR A 107 15.06 -6.24 2.71
N ASP A 108 15.97 -5.28 2.59
CA ASP A 108 16.36 -4.36 3.67
C ASP A 108 16.42 -2.92 3.11
N LEU A 109 16.60 -1.94 3.99
CA LEU A 109 16.91 -0.56 3.66
C LEU A 109 18.33 -0.40 3.10
N ASN A 110 19.27 -1.33 3.39
CA ASN A 110 20.69 -1.15 3.09
C ASN A 110 21.40 -2.42 2.63
N PRO A 111 22.59 -2.27 2.00
CA PRO A 111 23.47 -3.39 1.73
C PRO A 111 23.80 -4.17 3.02
N PRO A 112 23.95 -5.50 2.94
CA PRO A 112 24.04 -6.29 1.71
C PRO A 112 22.69 -6.76 1.14
N TYR A 113 21.56 -6.49 1.80
CA TYR A 113 20.25 -7.10 1.45
C TYR A 113 19.25 -6.14 0.81
N GLY A 114 19.48 -4.83 0.82
CA GLY A 114 18.67 -3.89 0.08
C GLY A 114 19.29 -2.51 -0.11
N GLY A 115 18.45 -1.49 -0.21
CA GLY A 115 18.87 -0.16 -0.66
C GLY A 115 19.16 -0.07 -2.16
N PHE A 116 19.38 1.15 -2.64
CA PHE A 116 19.71 1.44 -4.03
C PHE A 116 20.86 0.58 -4.60
N PRO A 117 21.97 0.31 -3.88
CA PRO A 117 23.05 -0.51 -4.41
C PRO A 117 22.62 -1.94 -4.75
N ILE A 118 21.74 -2.55 -3.94
CA ILE A 118 21.26 -3.92 -4.20
C ILE A 118 20.21 -3.92 -5.31
N PHE A 119 19.35 -2.90 -5.38
CA PHE A 119 18.44 -2.71 -6.51
C PHE A 119 19.19 -2.68 -7.85
N VAL A 120 20.27 -1.89 -7.93
CA VAL A 120 21.15 -1.82 -9.11
C VAL A 120 21.87 -3.15 -9.34
N LYS A 121 22.50 -3.72 -8.31
CA LYS A 121 23.27 -4.97 -8.40
C LYS A 121 22.42 -6.13 -8.95
N ASN A 122 21.14 -6.18 -8.58
CA ASN A 122 20.21 -7.21 -9.04
C ASN A 122 19.64 -6.93 -10.44
N GLY A 123 20.12 -5.88 -11.13
CA GLY A 123 19.77 -5.56 -12.51
C GLY A 123 18.46 -4.78 -12.69
N HIS A 124 17.80 -4.37 -11.60
CA HIS A 124 16.50 -3.71 -11.69
C HIS A 124 16.57 -2.31 -12.31
N ASN A 125 17.73 -1.64 -12.25
CA ASN A 125 17.97 -0.37 -12.92
C ASN A 125 17.94 -0.47 -14.47
N GLU A 126 17.81 -1.66 -15.04
CA GLU A 126 17.60 -1.86 -16.49
C GLU A 126 16.18 -2.35 -16.81
N ASN A 127 15.39 -2.71 -15.79
CA ASN A 127 14.17 -3.47 -15.98
C ASN A 127 13.12 -3.12 -14.92
N TYR A 128 12.58 -1.91 -15.03
CA TYR A 128 11.57 -1.38 -14.12
C TYR A 128 10.71 -0.30 -14.81
N LEU A 129 9.61 0.11 -14.16
CA LEU A 129 8.52 0.88 -14.75
C LEU A 129 8.90 2.05 -15.69
N PRO A 130 9.75 3.02 -15.28
CA PRO A 130 10.00 4.20 -16.10
C PRO A 130 10.71 3.87 -17.43
N ILE A 131 11.55 2.82 -17.47
CA ILE A 131 12.16 2.34 -18.72
C ILE A 131 11.09 1.81 -19.68
N TRP A 132 10.19 0.96 -19.17
CA TRP A 132 9.11 0.39 -19.99
C TRP A 132 8.14 1.46 -20.50
N LEU A 133 7.93 2.54 -19.75
CA LEU A 133 7.15 3.69 -20.19
C LEU A 133 7.87 4.48 -21.30
N GLN A 134 9.19 4.69 -21.18
CA GLN A 134 9.98 5.31 -22.24
C GLN A 134 9.98 4.48 -23.52
N ASP A 135 10.01 3.15 -23.44
CA ASP A 135 9.96 2.24 -24.60
C ASP A 135 8.68 2.42 -25.42
N VAL A 136 7.57 2.76 -24.77
CA VAL A 136 6.32 3.10 -25.46
C VAL A 136 6.20 4.60 -25.75
N GLY A 137 7.20 5.42 -25.43
CA GLY A 137 7.27 6.82 -25.83
C GLY A 137 6.65 7.83 -24.85
N TYR A 138 6.54 7.47 -23.58
CA TYR A 138 6.23 8.43 -22.52
C TYR A 138 7.46 9.27 -22.16
N SER A 139 7.24 10.54 -21.85
CA SER A 139 8.20 11.32 -21.05
C SER A 139 8.08 10.94 -19.58
N THR A 140 9.18 10.89 -18.84
CA THR A 140 9.24 10.35 -17.48
C THR A 140 9.97 11.31 -16.57
N PHE A 141 9.34 11.67 -15.45
CA PHE A 141 9.86 12.64 -14.50
C PHE A 141 9.73 12.16 -13.06
N TYR A 142 10.71 12.50 -12.23
CA TYR A 142 10.74 12.08 -10.82
C TYR A 142 11.21 13.21 -9.89
N THR A 143 10.56 13.38 -8.75
CA THR A 143 11.13 14.19 -7.65
C THR A 143 10.82 13.59 -6.28
N GLY A 144 11.77 13.69 -5.35
CA GLY A 144 11.64 13.21 -3.98
C GLY A 144 12.44 11.93 -3.69
N LYS A 145 12.03 11.16 -2.68
CA LYS A 145 12.75 9.98 -2.20
C LYS A 145 12.51 8.78 -3.11
N MET A 146 13.55 8.28 -3.78
CA MET A 146 13.45 7.04 -4.57
C MET A 146 13.73 5.78 -3.76
N PHE A 147 14.89 5.71 -3.09
CA PHE A 147 15.34 4.54 -2.33
C PHE A 147 16.21 4.97 -1.15
N ASN A 148 16.25 4.15 -0.10
CA ASN A 148 17.30 4.22 0.92
C ASN A 148 18.66 3.85 0.33
N ALA A 149 19.75 4.36 0.92
CA ALA A 149 21.12 4.18 0.44
C ALA A 149 21.37 4.71 -0.99
N HIS A 150 20.48 5.58 -1.49
CA HIS A 150 20.75 6.44 -2.62
C HIS A 150 21.30 7.76 -2.06
N THR A 151 22.61 7.95 -2.21
CA THR A 151 23.41 8.89 -1.42
C THR A 151 24.06 9.94 -2.30
N VAL A 152 24.52 11.02 -1.67
CA VAL A 152 25.38 12.04 -2.30
C VAL A 152 26.71 11.49 -2.87
N TRP A 153 27.07 10.25 -2.58
CA TRP A 153 28.31 9.61 -3.03
C TRP A 153 28.13 8.63 -4.19
N ASN A 154 26.93 8.04 -4.33
CA ASN A 154 26.64 7.01 -5.33
C ASN A 154 25.54 7.43 -6.34
N TYR A 155 25.04 8.67 -6.27
CA TYR A 155 23.94 9.19 -7.08
C TYR A 155 24.06 9.05 -8.61
N ASP A 156 25.28 9.06 -9.15
CA ASP A 156 25.55 8.90 -10.60
C ASP A 156 26.44 7.67 -10.88
N SER A 157 26.54 6.72 -9.93
CA SER A 157 27.44 5.55 -10.04
C SER A 157 26.77 4.20 -9.67
N PRO A 158 25.93 3.64 -10.56
CA PRO A 158 25.43 4.25 -11.79
C PRO A 158 24.26 5.19 -11.52
N HIS A 159 24.01 6.09 -12.46
CA HIS A 159 22.76 6.84 -12.46
C HIS A 159 21.54 5.93 -12.56
N LEU A 160 20.45 6.32 -11.90
CA LEU A 160 19.16 5.66 -12.05
C LEU A 160 18.57 5.98 -13.45
N LYS A 161 18.29 4.95 -14.24
CA LYS A 161 17.91 5.07 -15.67
C LYS A 161 16.42 5.34 -15.86
N GLY A 162 16.00 5.69 -17.06
CA GLY A 162 14.57 5.75 -17.41
C GLY A 162 13.88 7.07 -17.08
N TRP A 163 14.62 8.14 -16.78
CA TRP A 163 14.04 9.46 -16.48
C TRP A 163 14.50 10.49 -17.50
N ASN A 164 13.57 11.24 -18.08
CA ASN A 164 13.87 12.43 -18.89
C ASN A 164 14.32 13.60 -18.02
N GLY A 165 13.79 13.67 -16.80
CA GLY A 165 14.23 14.60 -15.77
C GLY A 165 14.02 14.03 -14.37
N SER A 166 14.98 14.24 -13.47
CA SER A 166 14.88 13.77 -12.08
C SER A 166 15.44 14.78 -11.09
N ASP A 167 14.82 14.88 -9.92
CA ASP A 167 15.34 15.53 -8.73
C ASP A 167 15.27 14.53 -7.56
N PHE A 168 16.31 13.69 -7.44
CA PHE A 168 16.35 12.68 -6.38
C PHE A 168 16.75 13.32 -5.04
N LEU A 169 15.96 13.04 -4.01
CA LEU A 169 16.29 13.34 -2.63
C LEU A 169 17.25 12.25 -2.11
N LEU A 170 18.40 12.68 -1.57
CA LEU A 170 19.54 11.80 -1.28
C LEU A 170 19.92 11.74 0.20
N ASP A 171 20.40 10.55 0.58
CA ASP A 171 21.03 10.33 1.88
C ASP A 171 22.39 11.07 1.95
N PRO A 172 22.75 11.63 3.13
CA PRO A 172 22.15 11.38 4.44
C PRO A 172 21.00 12.33 4.83
N ASN A 173 20.60 13.21 3.93
CA ASN A 173 19.65 14.29 4.23
C ASN A 173 18.22 13.99 3.75
N THR A 174 17.94 12.76 3.30
CA THR A 174 16.63 12.35 2.79
C THR A 174 15.49 12.68 3.73
N TYR A 175 15.67 12.44 5.04
CA TYR A 175 14.62 12.57 6.05
C TYR A 175 14.76 13.82 6.93
N ASP A 176 15.66 14.74 6.56
CA ASP A 176 15.75 16.04 7.21
C ASP A 176 14.79 17.00 6.50
N TYR A 177 13.69 17.32 7.18
CA TYR A 177 12.65 18.19 6.63
C TYR A 177 13.12 19.61 6.31
N TRP A 178 14.24 20.07 6.87
CA TRP A 178 14.71 21.46 6.71
C TRP A 178 16.08 21.58 6.03
N ASN A 179 16.78 20.48 5.79
CA ASN A 179 18.11 20.51 5.20
C ASN A 179 18.28 19.41 4.14
N ALA A 180 17.28 19.24 3.29
CA ALA A 180 17.26 18.23 2.25
C ALA A 180 18.39 18.41 1.23
N THR A 181 18.88 17.30 0.67
CA THR A 181 19.87 17.31 -0.41
C THR A 181 19.25 16.70 -1.66
N PHE A 182 19.21 17.47 -2.74
CA PHE A 182 18.64 17.04 -4.02
C PHE A 182 19.70 16.92 -5.09
N GLN A 183 19.42 16.05 -6.05
CA GLN A 183 20.28 15.81 -7.19
C GLN A 183 19.46 15.91 -8.48
N ARG A 184 19.75 16.95 -9.27
CA ARG A 184 19.10 17.19 -10.56
C ARG A 184 19.81 16.38 -11.65
N ASN A 185 19.11 15.47 -12.31
CA ASN A 185 19.61 14.69 -13.45
C ASN A 185 20.95 14.00 -13.18
N LYS A 186 22.07 14.50 -13.69
CA LYS A 186 23.43 13.99 -13.38
C LYS A 186 24.34 15.04 -12.73
N ASP A 187 23.76 16.17 -12.37
CA ASP A 187 24.49 17.25 -11.73
C ASP A 187 24.87 16.85 -10.31
N LYS A 188 25.87 17.53 -9.76
CA LYS A 188 26.29 17.32 -8.38
C LYS A 188 25.14 17.62 -7.41
N PRO A 189 25.01 16.86 -6.30
CA PRO A 189 24.01 17.12 -5.27
C PRO A 189 24.10 18.55 -4.71
N VAL A 190 22.95 19.15 -4.41
CA VAL A 190 22.78 20.49 -3.85
C VAL A 190 22.07 20.41 -2.51
N ASN A 191 22.65 21.02 -1.49
CA ASN A 191 22.07 21.12 -0.15
C ASN A 191 21.15 22.35 -0.06
N HIS A 192 19.94 22.13 0.43
CA HIS A 192 18.91 23.15 0.61
C HIS A 192 18.72 23.46 2.09
N LEU A 193 19.66 24.22 2.66
CA LEU A 193 19.71 24.51 4.10
C LEU A 193 18.62 25.49 4.54
N GLY A 194 17.84 25.12 5.54
CA GLY A 194 16.74 25.92 6.08
C GLY A 194 15.49 25.97 5.19
N GLU A 195 15.44 25.20 4.10
CA GLU A 195 14.32 25.09 3.19
C GLU A 195 13.50 23.83 3.49
N TYR A 196 12.17 23.93 3.41
CA TYR A 196 11.29 22.82 3.79
C TYR A 196 11.18 21.78 2.66
N SER A 197 11.52 20.53 2.95
CA SER A 197 11.66 19.46 1.95
C SER A 197 10.41 19.25 1.09
N THR A 198 9.21 19.24 1.68
CA THR A 198 7.98 19.04 0.90
C THR A 198 7.69 20.20 -0.04
N ASP A 199 8.05 21.43 0.34
CA ASP A 199 7.89 22.62 -0.52
C ASP A 199 8.86 22.55 -1.71
N LEU A 200 10.09 22.06 -1.48
CA LEU A 200 11.06 21.80 -2.56
C LEU A 200 10.55 20.73 -3.52
N VAL A 201 10.02 19.61 -3.00
CA VAL A 201 9.42 18.55 -3.83
C VAL A 201 8.25 19.10 -4.65
N ALA A 202 7.38 19.93 -4.04
CA ALA A 202 6.26 20.55 -4.74
C ALA A 202 6.72 21.43 -5.90
N GLN A 203 7.65 22.36 -5.67
CA GLN A 203 8.16 23.24 -6.71
C GLN A 203 8.79 22.45 -7.87
N LYS A 204 9.64 21.47 -7.55
CA LYS A 204 10.28 20.61 -8.56
C LYS A 204 9.26 19.80 -9.36
N ALA A 205 8.20 19.32 -8.71
CA ALA A 205 7.11 18.60 -9.39
C ALA A 205 6.34 19.51 -10.36
N TYR A 206 6.09 20.76 -9.96
CA TYR A 206 5.45 21.75 -10.83
C TYR A 206 6.33 22.09 -12.04
N ASP A 207 7.63 22.27 -11.84
CA ASP A 207 8.59 22.54 -12.91
C ASP A 207 8.63 21.36 -13.90
N PHE A 208 8.73 20.12 -13.40
CA PHE A 208 8.66 18.93 -14.27
C PHE A 208 7.34 18.77 -15.00
N LEU A 209 6.24 19.20 -14.41
CA LEU A 209 4.96 19.23 -15.10
C LEU A 209 4.96 20.28 -16.22
N ASP A 210 5.66 21.41 -16.09
CA ASP A 210 5.84 22.37 -17.20
C ASP A 210 6.73 21.77 -18.29
N ASP A 211 7.85 21.13 -17.91
CA ASP A 211 8.73 20.42 -18.85
C ASP A 211 7.94 19.35 -19.65
N ALA A 212 7.05 18.63 -18.98
CA ALA A 212 6.19 17.61 -19.59
C ALA A 212 5.18 18.22 -20.58
N VAL A 213 4.57 19.35 -20.22
CA VAL A 213 3.64 20.09 -21.08
C VAL A 213 4.37 20.60 -22.33
N GLU A 214 5.56 21.18 -22.18
CA GLU A 214 6.37 21.67 -23.29
C GLU A 214 6.79 20.54 -24.23
N ALA A 215 7.12 19.37 -23.69
CA ALA A 215 7.49 18.20 -24.50
C ALA A 215 6.34 17.69 -25.40
N GLY A 216 5.07 18.00 -25.08
CA GLY A 216 3.92 17.66 -25.91
C GLY A 216 3.67 16.16 -26.11
N LYS A 217 4.17 15.31 -25.21
CA LYS A 217 4.03 13.85 -25.21
C LYS A 217 3.24 13.38 -23.98
N PRO A 218 2.60 12.20 -24.01
CA PRO A 218 2.13 11.55 -22.79
C PRO A 218 3.27 11.45 -21.77
N PHE A 219 3.00 11.75 -20.51
CA PHE A 219 4.03 11.73 -19.48
C PHE A 219 3.64 10.90 -18.25
N PHE A 220 4.68 10.45 -17.55
CA PHE A 220 4.62 9.88 -16.21
C PHE A 220 5.42 10.78 -15.27
N LEU A 221 4.76 11.37 -14.28
CA LEU A 221 5.38 12.19 -13.25
C LEU A 221 5.18 11.52 -11.88
N ALA A 222 6.28 11.07 -11.28
CA ALA A 222 6.28 10.54 -9.92
C ALA A 222 6.78 11.58 -8.91
N VAL A 223 6.03 11.76 -7.83
CA VAL A 223 6.26 12.78 -6.80
C VAL A 223 6.24 12.10 -5.43
N ALA A 224 7.39 12.03 -4.78
CA ALA A 224 7.58 11.21 -3.57
C ALA A 224 8.07 12.05 -2.37
N PRO A 225 7.20 12.88 -1.76
CA PRO A 225 7.54 13.57 -0.52
C PRO A 225 7.74 12.58 0.63
N ILE A 226 8.61 12.93 1.59
CA ILE A 226 8.86 12.08 2.77
C ILE A 226 7.80 12.22 3.87
N ALA A 227 6.88 13.16 3.77
CA ALA A 227 5.86 13.34 4.80
C ALA A 227 4.81 12.22 4.71
N PRO A 228 4.33 11.67 5.84
CA PRO A 228 4.60 12.04 7.24
C PRO A 228 5.72 11.29 7.99
N HIS A 229 6.69 10.67 7.33
CA HIS A 229 7.80 9.94 7.99
C HIS A 229 8.48 10.74 9.13
N SER A 230 8.99 10.06 10.15
CA SER A 230 9.79 10.66 11.22
C SER A 230 10.95 11.50 10.68
N ASN A 231 11.28 12.59 11.38
CA ASN A 231 12.47 13.36 11.03
C ASN A 231 13.72 12.63 11.53
N VAL A 232 14.64 12.30 10.62
CA VAL A 232 15.90 11.63 10.96
C VAL A 232 17.05 12.60 10.72
N ASN A 233 17.85 12.85 11.75
CA ASN A 233 19.08 13.62 11.65
C ASN A 233 20.28 12.67 11.75
N SER A 234 21.11 12.67 10.70
CA SER A 234 22.30 11.84 10.48
C SER A 234 22.01 10.35 10.22
N SER A 235 22.16 9.93 8.96
CA SER A 235 21.84 8.58 8.50
C SER A 235 22.71 7.50 9.15
N VAL A 236 22.10 6.70 10.01
CA VAL A 236 22.72 5.51 10.65
C VAL A 236 22.75 4.27 9.75
N LEU A 237 22.64 4.47 8.46
CA LEU A 237 22.48 3.38 7.53
C LEU A 237 23.80 3.08 6.78
N LEU A 238 24.89 3.15 7.56
CA LEU A 238 26.32 3.14 7.21
C LEU A 238 26.86 4.53 6.85
N PRO A 239 28.03 4.94 7.39
CA PRO A 239 28.81 5.98 6.75
C PRO A 239 29.25 5.39 5.41
N VAL A 240 28.54 5.71 4.33
CA VAL A 240 29.15 5.69 3.00
C VAL A 240 30.19 6.81 3.06
N LYS A 241 31.40 6.47 3.53
CA LYS A 241 32.53 7.39 3.57
C LYS A 241 32.87 7.72 2.12
N GLY A 242 32.48 8.92 1.69
CA GLY A 242 33.08 9.54 0.52
C GLY A 242 34.55 9.90 0.80
N PRO A 243 35.39 10.03 -0.23
CA PRO A 243 36.81 10.36 -0.09
C PRO A 243 37.10 11.83 0.30
N ASP A 244 36.09 12.70 0.35
CA ASP A 244 36.26 14.15 0.58
C ASP A 244 35.51 14.63 1.84
N ASP A 245 36.23 15.37 2.69
CA ASP A 245 35.89 15.77 4.07
C ASP A 245 34.84 16.91 4.19
N ASP A 246 34.25 17.39 3.09
CA ASP A 246 33.42 18.62 3.07
C ASP A 246 31.91 18.40 3.30
N VAL A 247 31.45 17.14 3.40
CA VAL A 247 30.08 16.83 3.81
C VAL A 247 30.10 16.42 5.29
N PRO A 248 29.31 17.05 6.18
CA PRO A 248 29.26 16.66 7.59
C PRO A 248 29.05 15.16 7.73
N VAL A 249 30.10 14.48 8.17
CA VAL A 249 30.08 13.05 8.46
C VAL A 249 29.07 12.83 9.58
N SER A 250 28.10 11.93 9.38
CA SER A 250 27.21 11.45 10.43
C SER A 250 28.06 11.04 11.65
N ASP A 251 27.68 11.48 12.87
CA ASP A 251 28.37 11.07 14.09
C ASP A 251 28.00 9.64 14.54
N ASP A 252 27.56 8.81 13.59
CA ASP A 252 27.07 7.43 13.74
C ASP A 252 25.91 7.28 14.75
N LYS A 253 25.22 8.37 15.12
CA LYS A 253 24.11 8.33 16.10
C LYS A 253 22.75 8.44 15.45
N PHE A 254 21.90 7.44 15.68
CA PHE A 254 20.56 7.41 15.12
C PHE A 254 19.69 8.32 15.95
N ARG A 255 19.25 9.41 15.33
CA ARG A 255 18.36 10.38 15.96
C ARG A 255 17.10 10.49 15.14
N THR A 256 16.06 9.80 15.59
CA THR A 256 14.70 10.05 15.14
C THR A 256 14.05 11.09 16.04
N SER A 257 13.17 11.88 15.45
CA SER A 257 12.28 12.78 16.18
C SER A 257 10.95 12.86 15.46
N ILE A 258 9.99 13.46 16.15
CA ILE A 258 8.66 13.77 15.61
C ILE A 258 8.81 14.48 14.26
N PRO A 259 8.02 14.09 13.22
CA PRO A 259 7.99 14.77 11.93
C PRO A 259 7.91 16.28 12.09
N LYS A 260 8.66 17.01 11.26
CA LYS A 260 8.65 18.47 11.30
C LYS A 260 7.63 18.97 10.30
N ALA A 261 6.71 19.81 10.77
CA ALA A 261 5.78 20.49 9.90
C ALA A 261 6.42 21.72 9.25
N ALA A 262 5.83 22.18 8.14
CA ALA A 262 6.15 23.52 7.64
C ALA A 262 5.74 24.56 8.70
N LYS A 263 6.46 25.67 8.77
CA LYS A 263 6.20 26.76 9.74
C LYS A 263 4.73 27.21 9.76
N ARG A 264 4.07 27.20 8.59
CA ARG A 264 2.65 27.58 8.43
C ARG A 264 1.66 26.58 9.06
N HIS A 265 2.09 25.36 9.37
CA HIS A 265 1.25 24.27 9.86
C HIS A 265 1.54 23.85 11.31
N GLU A 266 2.60 24.38 11.94
CA GLU A 266 3.08 23.98 13.27
C GLU A 266 2.03 24.00 14.39
N LYS A 267 1.01 24.87 14.26
CA LYS A 267 -0.03 25.08 15.28
C LYS A 267 -1.34 24.35 15.00
N LEU A 268 -1.43 23.58 13.91
CA LEU A 268 -2.65 22.88 13.56
C LEU A 268 -2.90 21.68 14.48
N PHE A 269 -4.18 21.30 14.61
CA PHE A 269 -4.64 20.11 15.31
C PHE A 269 -4.12 19.95 16.76
N PRO A 270 -4.17 20.98 17.62
CA PRO A 270 -3.62 20.91 18.98
C PRO A 270 -4.26 19.79 19.83
N ASP A 271 -5.53 19.48 19.57
CA ASP A 271 -6.30 18.49 20.34
C ASP A 271 -6.31 17.09 19.71
N ALA A 272 -5.67 16.90 18.54
CA ALA A 272 -5.62 15.60 17.90
C ALA A 272 -4.78 14.62 18.72
N LYS A 273 -5.27 13.38 18.78
CA LYS A 273 -4.66 12.25 19.50
C LYS A 273 -4.70 11.03 18.61
N VAL A 274 -3.76 10.11 18.84
CA VAL A 274 -3.83 8.80 18.19
C VAL A 274 -5.18 8.16 18.52
N PRO A 275 -5.92 7.62 17.53
CA PRO A 275 -7.19 6.94 17.79
C PRO A 275 -7.05 5.88 18.88
N ARG A 276 -7.90 5.98 19.90
CA ARG A 276 -7.92 5.10 21.08
C ARG A 276 -8.75 3.85 20.79
N THR A 277 -8.37 3.11 19.75
CA THR A 277 -9.00 1.84 19.34
C THR A 277 -8.73 0.73 20.37
N GLU A 278 -9.39 -0.41 20.26
CA GLU A 278 -9.22 -1.54 21.17
C GLU A 278 -7.77 -2.04 21.28
N ASN A 279 -7.02 -1.98 20.17
CA ASN A 279 -5.62 -2.36 20.13
C ASN A 279 -4.66 -1.23 20.49
N PHE A 280 -5.16 -0.04 20.86
CA PHE A 280 -4.34 1.03 21.42
C PHE A 280 -3.89 0.66 22.85
N ASN A 281 -2.59 0.37 23.03
CA ASN A 281 -1.97 0.06 24.33
C ASN A 281 -2.79 -0.90 25.22
N PRO A 282 -3.19 -2.09 24.71
CA PRO A 282 -4.16 -2.96 25.36
C PRO A 282 -3.67 -3.46 26.73
N ASP A 283 -4.60 -3.81 27.62
CA ASP A 283 -4.29 -4.35 28.96
C ASP A 283 -3.54 -5.68 28.92
N LYS A 284 -3.80 -6.49 27.90
CA LYS A 284 -3.07 -7.73 27.63
C LYS A 284 -2.36 -7.60 26.27
N PRO A 285 -1.05 -7.87 26.18
CA PRO A 285 -0.38 -7.90 24.90
C PRO A 285 -0.81 -9.16 24.12
N SER A 286 -0.70 -9.09 22.79
CA SER A 286 -0.99 -10.17 21.86
C SER A 286 0.06 -10.18 20.76
N GLY A 287 -0.07 -11.07 19.78
CA GLY A 287 0.91 -11.27 18.71
C GLY A 287 1.82 -12.46 18.95
N ALA A 288 2.88 -12.50 18.15
CA ALA A 288 3.98 -13.46 18.26
C ALA A 288 5.28 -12.82 18.76
N ASP A 289 6.17 -13.68 19.26
CA ASP A 289 7.54 -13.40 19.67
C ASP A 289 7.71 -12.13 20.53
N TRP A 290 8.46 -11.13 20.05
CA TRP A 290 8.83 -9.94 20.83
C TRP A 290 7.66 -8.97 21.02
N ILE A 291 6.66 -8.99 20.12
CA ILE A 291 5.50 -8.10 20.18
C ILE A 291 4.62 -8.44 21.38
N ARG A 292 4.37 -9.74 21.60
CA ARG A 292 3.59 -10.24 22.75
C ARG A 292 4.26 -9.93 24.10
N ARG A 293 5.56 -9.61 24.09
CA ARG A 293 6.35 -9.32 25.29
C ARG A 293 6.47 -7.82 25.58
N GLN A 294 5.89 -6.95 24.75
CA GLN A 294 5.97 -5.50 24.97
C GLN A 294 5.29 -5.08 26.29
N PRO A 295 5.98 -4.29 27.13
CA PRO A 295 5.37 -3.74 28.33
C PRO A 295 4.29 -2.72 27.96
N LYS A 296 3.33 -2.54 28.88
CA LYS A 296 2.30 -1.52 28.70
C LYS A 296 2.96 -0.14 28.65
N LEU A 297 2.55 0.68 27.68
CA LEU A 297 3.08 2.03 27.53
C LEU A 297 2.64 2.89 28.71
N SER A 298 3.58 3.70 29.22
CA SER A 298 3.33 4.68 30.29
C SER A 298 2.54 5.89 29.77
N ASP A 299 2.03 6.71 30.68
CA ASP A 299 1.38 7.97 30.30
C ASP A 299 2.33 8.91 29.53
N GLU A 300 3.64 8.91 29.85
CA GLU A 300 4.64 9.69 29.11
C GLU A 300 4.81 9.19 27.68
N ASN A 301 4.81 7.86 27.47
CA ASN A 301 4.82 7.29 26.13
C ASN A 301 3.59 7.73 25.35
N VAL A 302 2.41 7.62 25.96
CA VAL A 302 1.13 7.98 25.33
C VAL A 302 1.08 9.46 24.94
N GLU A 303 1.54 10.35 25.83
CA GLU A 303 1.59 11.80 25.55
C GLU A 303 2.57 12.13 24.42
N TYR A 304 3.76 11.52 24.43
CA TYR A 304 4.72 11.68 23.34
C TYR A 304 4.16 11.15 22.01
N ASN A 305 3.50 10.00 22.04
CA ASN A 305 2.91 9.38 20.86
C ASN A 305 1.77 10.22 20.27
N ASP A 306 0.99 10.90 21.11
CA ASP A 306 0.01 11.89 20.63
C ASP A 306 0.67 13.11 19.97
N GLU A 307 1.80 13.61 20.51
CA GLU A 307 2.54 14.69 19.84
C GLU A 307 3.19 14.20 18.53
N HIS A 308 3.67 12.96 18.51
CA HIS A 308 4.21 12.33 17.30
C HIS A 308 3.14 12.28 16.20
N TYR A 309 1.93 11.82 16.54
CA TYR A 309 0.78 11.81 15.66
C TYR A 309 0.39 13.21 15.17
N ARG A 310 0.36 14.21 16.05
CA ARG A 310 0.13 15.61 15.64
C ARG A 310 1.21 16.10 14.65
N GLY A 311 2.47 15.77 14.89
CA GLY A 311 3.57 16.08 13.98
C GLY A 311 3.35 15.52 12.57
N ARG A 312 2.92 14.24 12.48
CA ARG A 312 2.56 13.57 11.23
C ARG A 312 1.43 14.30 10.49
N LEU A 313 0.32 14.58 11.17
CA LEU A 313 -0.84 15.29 10.58
C LEU A 313 -0.47 16.69 10.07
N ARG A 314 0.37 17.42 10.82
CA ARG A 314 0.84 18.75 10.44
C ARG A 314 1.80 18.71 9.24
N ALA A 315 2.69 17.71 9.18
CA ALA A 315 3.59 17.52 8.04
C ALA A 315 2.83 17.18 6.74
N LEU A 316 1.75 16.40 6.84
CA LEU A 316 0.87 16.06 5.72
C LEU A 316 0.19 17.27 5.06
N GLN A 317 0.01 18.39 5.76
CA GLN A 317 -0.65 19.56 5.18
C GLN A 317 0.11 20.14 3.97
N ALA A 318 1.45 20.06 3.99
CA ALA A 318 2.25 20.46 2.84
C ALA A 318 2.11 19.49 1.66
N VAL A 319 1.80 18.21 1.91
CA VAL A 319 1.46 17.24 0.85
C VAL A 319 0.08 17.56 0.28
N ASP A 320 -0.88 17.90 1.14
CA ASP A 320 -2.23 18.30 0.72
C ASP A 320 -2.19 19.49 -0.25
N GLU A 321 -1.41 20.52 0.09
CA GLU A 321 -1.17 21.69 -0.76
C GLU A 321 -0.39 21.35 -2.06
N LEU A 322 0.61 20.46 -1.98
CA LEU A 322 1.37 20.00 -3.14
C LEU A 322 0.46 19.34 -4.17
N VAL A 323 -0.40 18.42 -3.72
CA VAL A 323 -1.30 17.68 -4.61
C VAL A 323 -2.35 18.60 -5.21
N ASP A 324 -2.87 19.55 -4.43
CA ASP A 324 -3.78 20.57 -4.94
C ASP A 324 -3.16 21.39 -6.09
N GLY A 325 -1.90 21.83 -5.91
CA GLY A 325 -1.18 22.58 -6.93
C GLY A 325 -0.89 21.78 -8.20
N LEU A 326 -0.61 20.48 -8.10
CA LEU A 326 -0.47 19.60 -9.27
C LEU A 326 -1.78 19.56 -10.08
N ILE A 327 -2.91 19.39 -9.40
CA ILE A 327 -4.23 19.31 -10.03
C ILE A 327 -4.60 20.66 -10.67
N ASP A 328 -4.37 21.77 -9.97
CA ASP A 328 -4.56 23.13 -10.47
C ASP A 328 -3.81 23.38 -11.78
N LYS A 329 -2.57 22.85 -11.85
CA LYS A 329 -1.70 23.04 -13.00
C LYS A 329 -2.11 22.16 -14.18
N LEU A 330 -2.53 20.92 -13.93
CA LEU A 330 -3.16 20.07 -14.93
C LEU A 330 -4.45 20.70 -15.49
N GLU A 331 -5.27 21.32 -14.64
CA GLU A 331 -6.48 22.05 -15.04
C GLU A 331 -6.15 23.26 -15.93
N LYS A 332 -5.19 24.09 -15.52
CA LYS A 332 -4.76 25.28 -16.29
C LYS A 332 -4.25 24.92 -17.68
N HIS A 333 -3.56 23.79 -17.80
CA HIS A 333 -3.07 23.28 -19.09
C HIS A 333 -4.10 22.44 -19.86
N GLY A 334 -5.31 22.23 -19.32
CA GLY A 334 -6.37 21.46 -19.98
C GLY A 334 -6.07 19.96 -20.09
N LEU A 335 -5.18 19.43 -19.25
CA LEU A 335 -4.69 18.04 -19.31
C LEU A 335 -5.40 17.11 -18.33
N LEU A 336 -6.09 17.67 -17.34
CA LEU A 336 -6.66 16.90 -16.23
C LEU A 336 -7.62 15.79 -16.68
N ASP A 337 -8.50 16.08 -17.64
CA ASP A 337 -9.51 15.13 -18.12
C ASP A 337 -8.90 13.92 -18.85
N ASN A 338 -7.61 13.98 -19.22
CA ASN A 338 -6.84 12.87 -19.82
C ASN A 338 -5.64 12.48 -18.93
N THR A 339 -5.75 12.67 -17.61
CA THR A 339 -4.69 12.32 -16.66
C THR A 339 -5.21 11.37 -15.58
N TYR A 340 -4.52 10.25 -15.37
CA TYR A 340 -4.71 9.42 -14.19
C TYR A 340 -3.81 9.94 -13.06
N ILE A 341 -4.37 10.11 -11.87
CA ILE A 341 -3.65 10.49 -10.66
C ILE A 341 -3.80 9.33 -9.67
N PHE A 342 -2.66 8.76 -9.29
CA PHE A 342 -2.54 7.75 -8.25
C PHE A 342 -1.99 8.42 -7.00
N TYR A 343 -2.61 8.18 -5.85
CA TYR A 343 -2.13 8.62 -4.55
C TYR A 343 -2.06 7.43 -3.60
N THR A 344 -0.88 7.14 -3.09
CA THR A 344 -0.64 6.06 -2.12
C THR A 344 0.61 6.36 -1.27
N THR A 345 1.01 5.41 -0.45
CA THR A 345 2.19 5.43 0.43
C THR A 345 2.98 4.15 0.22
N ASP A 346 4.28 4.13 0.53
CA ASP A 346 5.11 2.91 0.42
C ASP A 346 4.77 1.87 1.49
N ASN A 347 4.39 2.30 2.69
CA ASN A 347 3.88 1.43 3.75
C ASN A 347 2.99 2.23 4.70
N GLY A 348 2.33 1.50 5.60
CA GLY A 348 1.55 2.07 6.69
C GLY A 348 2.44 2.45 7.89
N TYR A 349 1.80 2.67 9.03
CA TYR A 349 2.47 3.10 10.25
C TYR A 349 1.62 2.80 11.47
N HIS A 350 2.25 2.41 12.57
CA HIS A 350 1.59 2.23 13.86
C HIS A 350 2.11 3.24 14.88
N ILE A 351 1.22 3.61 15.81
CA ILE A 351 1.56 4.43 16.97
C ILE A 351 0.74 3.91 18.16
N SER A 352 1.37 3.22 19.10
CA SER A 352 0.74 2.62 20.29
C SER A 352 -0.19 1.42 20.04
N GLN A 353 -0.56 1.11 18.80
CA GLN A 353 -1.24 -0.16 18.52
C GLN A 353 -0.34 -1.33 18.96
N HIS A 354 -0.92 -2.34 19.59
CA HIS A 354 -0.17 -3.49 20.16
C HIS A 354 0.93 -3.09 21.16
N ARG A 355 0.83 -1.89 21.78
CA ARG A 355 1.86 -1.29 22.65
C ARG A 355 3.15 -0.91 21.91
N LEU A 356 3.13 -0.90 20.59
CA LEU A 356 4.29 -0.56 19.78
C LEU A 356 4.55 0.95 19.83
N GLN A 357 5.82 1.33 19.84
CA GLN A 357 6.23 2.72 19.65
C GLN A 357 5.97 3.15 18.19
N PRO A 358 5.94 4.45 17.86
CA PRO A 358 5.94 4.93 16.47
C PRO A 358 6.89 4.13 15.55
N GLY A 359 6.35 3.51 14.51
CA GLY A 359 7.14 2.62 13.64
C GLY A 359 6.30 1.89 12.58
N LYS A 360 6.96 0.90 11.97
CA LYS A 360 6.43 0.03 10.91
C LYS A 360 7.06 -1.38 11.06
N GLU A 361 7.18 -2.16 9.98
CA GLU A 361 7.88 -3.46 9.95
C GLU A 361 7.07 -4.63 10.52
N CYS A 362 5.85 -4.41 11.01
CA CYS A 362 4.95 -5.46 11.48
C CYS A 362 3.93 -5.85 10.40
N GLY A 363 3.36 -7.05 10.51
CA GLY A 363 2.32 -7.52 9.58
C GLY A 363 0.90 -7.07 9.93
N TYR A 364 0.75 -6.18 10.93
CA TYR A 364 -0.56 -5.67 11.35
C TYR A 364 -1.17 -4.73 10.31
N GLU A 365 -2.51 -4.67 10.25
CA GLU A 365 -3.26 -3.82 9.30
C GLU A 365 -2.77 -2.37 9.26
N THR A 366 -2.35 -1.83 10.41
CA THR A 366 -1.77 -0.47 10.50
C THR A 366 -0.57 -0.25 9.59
N ASP A 367 0.22 -1.30 9.37
CA ASP A 367 1.51 -1.25 8.68
C ASP A 367 1.37 -1.69 7.22
N ILE A 368 0.44 -2.61 6.93
CA ILE A 368 0.31 -3.24 5.62
C ILE A 368 -0.89 -2.75 4.81
N ASN A 369 -1.99 -2.31 5.42
CA ASN A 369 -3.16 -1.79 4.70
C ASN A 369 -3.10 -0.27 4.63
N ILE A 370 -3.00 0.21 3.40
CA ILE A 370 -2.56 1.55 3.09
C ILE A 370 -3.54 2.25 2.15
N PRO A 371 -3.62 3.59 2.18
CA PRO A 371 -4.50 4.31 1.27
C PRO A 371 -4.05 4.12 -0.19
N LEU A 372 -4.98 3.81 -1.08
CA LEU A 372 -4.84 3.98 -2.52
C LEU A 372 -6.06 4.71 -3.07
N ILE A 373 -5.82 5.89 -3.63
CA ILE A 373 -6.84 6.68 -4.31
C ILE A 373 -6.44 6.80 -5.76
N ILE A 374 -7.35 6.46 -6.67
CA ILE A 374 -7.15 6.64 -8.11
C ILE A 374 -8.22 7.57 -8.64
N ARG A 375 -7.79 8.58 -9.39
CA ARG A 375 -8.66 9.50 -10.14
C ARG A 375 -8.24 9.48 -11.60
N GLY A 376 -9.20 9.55 -12.53
CA GLY A 376 -8.88 9.67 -13.96
C GLY A 376 -10.07 9.33 -14.86
N PRO A 377 -9.84 9.29 -16.19
CA PRO A 377 -10.85 8.89 -17.17
C PRO A 377 -11.53 7.56 -16.80
N GLY A 378 -12.86 7.53 -16.79
CA GLY A 378 -13.64 6.32 -16.53
C GLY A 378 -13.63 5.80 -15.08
N VAL A 379 -12.85 6.41 -14.18
CA VAL A 379 -12.83 6.04 -12.76
C VAL A 379 -14.06 6.63 -12.06
N PRO A 380 -14.85 5.84 -11.30
CA PRO A 380 -16.00 6.36 -10.56
C PRO A 380 -15.59 7.47 -9.61
N LYS A 381 -16.38 8.56 -9.58
CA LYS A 381 -16.18 9.68 -8.65
C LYS A 381 -16.85 9.41 -7.32
N GLY A 382 -16.18 9.72 -6.21
CA GLY A 382 -16.66 9.42 -4.86
C GLY A 382 -16.80 7.92 -4.61
N GLY A 383 -16.13 7.10 -5.43
CA GLY A 383 -16.20 5.65 -5.36
C GLY A 383 -15.45 5.13 -4.14
N VAL A 384 -15.96 4.06 -3.55
CA VAL A 384 -15.25 3.27 -2.54
C VAL A 384 -15.38 1.82 -2.94
N THR A 385 -14.25 1.13 -3.08
CA THR A 385 -14.22 -0.28 -3.45
C THR A 385 -13.51 -1.12 -2.38
N GLU A 386 -14.00 -2.35 -2.26
CA GLU A 386 -13.45 -3.40 -1.40
C GLU A 386 -12.58 -4.38 -2.22
N ALA A 387 -12.20 -4.00 -3.45
CA ALA A 387 -11.25 -4.74 -4.26
C ALA A 387 -9.92 -4.90 -3.55
N VAL A 388 -9.51 -6.16 -3.37
CA VAL A 388 -8.20 -6.53 -2.83
C VAL A 388 -7.17 -6.26 -3.90
N THR A 389 -6.19 -5.42 -3.57
CA THR A 389 -5.10 -5.04 -4.46
C THR A 389 -3.80 -4.92 -3.65
N ALA A 390 -2.66 -4.99 -4.32
CA ALA A 390 -1.36 -4.87 -3.68
C ALA A 390 -0.42 -3.96 -4.48
N HIS A 391 0.66 -3.48 -3.88
CA HIS A 391 1.66 -2.66 -4.56
C HIS A 391 2.16 -3.21 -5.90
N VAL A 392 2.32 -4.54 -5.99
CA VAL A 392 2.74 -5.22 -7.23
C VAL A 392 1.74 -5.08 -8.38
N ASP A 393 0.51 -4.63 -8.11
CA ASP A 393 -0.54 -4.37 -9.11
C ASP A 393 -0.42 -3.01 -9.80
N LEU A 394 0.35 -2.07 -9.23
CA LEU A 394 0.43 -0.70 -9.74
C LEU A 394 1.14 -0.64 -11.10
N VAL A 395 2.26 -1.34 -11.26
CA VAL A 395 2.99 -1.43 -12.54
C VAL A 395 2.12 -1.99 -13.67
N PRO A 396 1.50 -3.20 -13.56
CA PRO A 396 0.68 -3.71 -14.64
C PRO A 396 -0.52 -2.81 -14.93
N THR A 397 -1.08 -2.12 -13.92
CA THR A 397 -2.14 -1.12 -14.13
C THR A 397 -1.64 0.06 -14.97
N ILE A 398 -0.51 0.67 -14.59
CA ILE A 398 0.08 1.81 -15.28
C ILE A 398 0.47 1.46 -16.72
N LEU A 399 1.07 0.28 -16.95
CA LEU A 399 1.40 -0.18 -18.29
C LEU A 399 0.17 -0.44 -19.16
N SER A 400 -0.90 -1.01 -18.58
CA SER A 400 -2.17 -1.19 -19.28
C SER A 400 -2.77 0.15 -19.72
N LEU A 401 -2.74 1.17 -18.85
CA LEU A 401 -3.18 2.54 -19.18
C LEU A 401 -2.31 3.18 -20.27
N ALA A 402 -1.00 2.91 -20.26
CA ALA A 402 -0.07 3.39 -21.26
C ALA A 402 -0.16 2.67 -22.62
N GLY A 403 -0.98 1.61 -22.71
CA GLY A 403 -1.05 0.72 -23.88
C GLY A 403 0.23 -0.10 -24.10
N ALA A 404 1.03 -0.31 -23.05
CA ALA A 404 2.23 -1.12 -23.06
C ALA A 404 1.89 -2.59 -22.80
N PRO A 405 2.66 -3.55 -23.36
CA PRO A 405 2.43 -4.97 -23.11
C PRO A 405 2.68 -5.33 -21.65
N LEU A 406 1.78 -6.14 -21.09
CA LEU A 406 2.02 -6.77 -19.78
C LEU A 406 3.08 -7.86 -19.89
N ARG A 407 3.85 -8.03 -18.82
CA ARG A 407 4.95 -8.98 -18.77
C ARG A 407 4.55 -10.23 -17.98
N ALA A 408 5.05 -11.39 -18.41
CA ALA A 408 4.77 -12.67 -17.75
C ALA A 408 5.46 -12.81 -16.38
N ASP A 409 6.49 -12.00 -16.12
CA ASP A 409 7.26 -12.00 -14.87
C ASP A 409 6.74 -11.02 -13.81
N PHE A 410 5.55 -10.45 -14.00
CA PHE A 410 4.87 -9.67 -12.96
C PHE A 410 4.16 -10.56 -11.95
N ASP A 411 4.35 -10.24 -10.68
CA ASP A 411 3.70 -10.93 -9.55
C ASP A 411 2.31 -10.37 -9.25
N GLY A 412 2.00 -9.18 -9.80
CA GLY A 412 0.69 -8.53 -9.76
C GLY A 412 -0.11 -8.62 -11.06
N ALA A 413 -1.32 -8.05 -11.03
CA ALA A 413 -2.24 -7.95 -12.14
C ALA A 413 -2.89 -6.54 -12.17
N PRO A 414 -3.44 -6.09 -13.31
CA PRO A 414 -4.09 -4.78 -13.38
C PRO A 414 -5.25 -4.61 -12.39
N ILE A 415 -5.32 -3.44 -11.77
CA ILE A 415 -6.40 -3.01 -10.88
C ILE A 415 -7.63 -2.64 -11.74
N PRO A 416 -8.85 -3.06 -11.39
CA PRO A 416 -10.09 -2.65 -12.04
C PRO A 416 -10.36 -1.18 -11.74
N LEU A 417 -10.54 -0.35 -12.77
CA LEU A 417 -10.64 1.09 -12.62
C LEU A 417 -12.05 1.64 -12.90
N SER A 418 -12.80 0.99 -13.80
CA SER A 418 -14.12 1.44 -14.22
C SER A 418 -15.25 0.78 -13.42
N THR A 419 -16.44 1.40 -13.43
CA THR A 419 -17.66 0.82 -12.82
C THR A 419 -17.92 -0.60 -13.30
N LYS A 420 -17.69 -0.88 -14.59
CA LYS A 420 -17.92 -2.20 -15.18
C LYS A 420 -16.92 -3.22 -14.63
N GLU A 421 -15.62 -2.91 -14.65
CA GLU A 421 -14.58 -3.81 -14.15
C GLU A 421 -14.74 -4.07 -12.65
N LEU A 422 -15.09 -3.03 -11.87
CA LEU A 422 -15.34 -3.16 -10.44
C LEU A 422 -16.58 -4.02 -10.13
N ALA A 423 -17.61 -4.01 -10.99
CA ALA A 423 -18.78 -4.86 -10.85
C ALA A 423 -18.52 -6.31 -11.29
N GLU A 424 -17.74 -6.51 -12.34
CA GLU A 424 -17.42 -7.83 -12.91
C GLU A 424 -16.29 -8.55 -12.16
N SER A 425 -15.45 -7.81 -11.44
CA SER A 425 -14.30 -8.33 -10.69
C SER A 425 -14.11 -7.57 -9.38
N PRO A 426 -15.08 -7.62 -8.44
CA PRO A 426 -15.01 -6.87 -7.19
C PRO A 426 -13.84 -7.29 -6.31
N LEU A 427 -13.24 -8.46 -6.56
CA LEU A 427 -12.00 -8.93 -5.97
C LEU A 427 -11.05 -9.26 -7.12
N THR A 428 -9.97 -8.49 -7.31
CA THR A 428 -8.95 -8.79 -8.35
C THR A 428 -8.24 -10.12 -8.07
N ARG A 429 -8.21 -10.49 -6.78
CA ARG A 429 -7.70 -11.69 -6.15
C ARG A 429 -8.32 -11.78 -4.75
N GLU A 430 -8.19 -12.92 -4.07
CA GLU A 430 -8.60 -13.05 -2.66
C GLU A 430 -7.44 -12.93 -1.66
N HIS A 431 -6.18 -12.95 -2.13
CA HIS A 431 -5.01 -13.06 -1.26
C HIS A 431 -4.01 -11.93 -1.50
N VAL A 432 -3.25 -11.56 -0.48
CA VAL A 432 -2.04 -10.73 -0.62
C VAL A 432 -0.92 -11.39 0.16
N ASN A 433 0.25 -11.51 -0.48
CA ASN A 433 1.48 -11.94 0.18
C ASN A 433 2.10 -10.75 0.91
N VAL A 434 2.46 -10.96 2.17
CA VAL A 434 3.14 -9.98 3.03
C VAL A 434 4.40 -10.63 3.56
N GLU A 435 5.53 -9.97 3.44
CA GLU A 435 6.83 -10.54 3.81
C GLU A 435 7.79 -9.51 4.40
N TYR A 436 8.59 -9.96 5.34
CA TYR A 436 9.57 -9.14 6.04
C TYR A 436 10.76 -9.97 6.53
N TRP A 437 11.93 -9.35 6.62
CA TRP A 437 13.17 -9.98 7.10
C TRP A 437 13.94 -9.10 8.07
N GLY A 438 14.64 -9.75 9.00
CA GLY A 438 15.71 -9.16 9.79
C GLY A 438 15.24 -8.55 11.09
N TRP A 439 15.12 -7.23 11.14
CA TRP A 439 15.03 -6.48 12.38
C TRP A 439 13.92 -5.43 12.33
N ALA A 440 13.45 -5.03 13.51
CA ALA A 440 12.54 -3.90 13.69
C ALA A 440 13.24 -2.75 14.43
N ILE A 441 12.91 -1.50 14.12
CA ILE A 441 13.40 -0.29 14.79
C ILE A 441 12.23 0.61 15.18
N THR A 442 12.33 1.21 16.36
CA THR A 442 11.39 2.26 16.79
C THR A 442 11.86 3.62 16.30
N GLU A 443 10.92 4.39 15.76
CA GLU A 443 11.15 5.79 15.38
C GLU A 443 10.81 6.77 16.50
N SER A 444 10.56 6.26 17.71
CA SER A 444 10.29 7.03 18.92
C SER A 444 11.56 7.48 19.65
N LYS A 445 11.41 8.47 20.54
CA LYS A 445 12.44 8.76 21.55
C LYS A 445 12.59 7.62 22.58
N PHE A 446 11.60 6.74 22.73
CA PHE A 446 11.63 5.57 23.61
C PHE A 446 12.06 4.29 22.88
N GLY A 447 12.63 3.31 23.59
CA GLY A 447 12.97 2.00 23.05
C GLY A 447 11.82 0.99 23.15
N PHE A 448 12.09 -0.22 22.69
CA PHE A 448 11.29 -1.42 22.93
C PHE A 448 11.51 -1.93 24.37
N ASN A 449 10.67 -2.87 24.82
CA ASN A 449 10.85 -3.58 26.10
C ASN A 449 10.88 -2.68 27.36
N GLY A 450 10.52 -1.40 27.24
CA GLY A 450 10.53 -0.46 28.35
C GLY A 450 11.93 0.03 28.75
N ASP A 451 12.93 -0.20 27.90
CA ASP A 451 14.29 0.33 28.04
C ASP A 451 14.68 1.17 26.80
N ASP A 452 15.97 1.49 26.67
CA ASP A 452 16.50 2.31 25.56
C ASP A 452 16.80 1.49 24.29
N THR A 453 16.44 0.20 24.24
CA THR A 453 16.69 -0.67 23.09
C THR A 453 15.91 -0.21 21.86
N LYS A 454 16.61 0.34 20.87
CA LYS A 454 15.97 0.87 19.65
C LYS A 454 15.68 -0.16 18.59
N ARG A 455 16.35 -1.31 18.62
CA ARG A 455 16.29 -2.33 17.57
C ARG A 455 16.06 -3.71 18.15
N ILE A 456 15.14 -4.46 17.56
CA ILE A 456 14.87 -5.88 17.85
C ILE A 456 15.26 -6.69 16.61
N PHE A 457 15.93 -7.83 16.79
CA PHE A 457 16.24 -8.77 15.72
C PHE A 457 15.22 -9.92 15.68
N ASN A 458 15.32 -10.79 14.68
CA ASN A 458 14.40 -11.92 14.45
C ASN A 458 12.97 -11.49 14.12
N ASN A 459 12.81 -10.33 13.46
CA ASN A 459 11.51 -9.84 12.99
C ASN A 459 11.10 -10.44 11.63
N THR A 460 11.67 -11.57 11.22
CA THR A 460 11.38 -12.19 9.91
C THR A 460 10.06 -12.96 9.98
N TYR A 461 9.16 -12.71 9.02
CA TYR A 461 7.91 -13.45 8.88
C TYR A 461 7.46 -13.56 7.41
N LYS A 462 6.73 -14.64 7.12
CA LYS A 462 5.90 -14.78 5.92
C LYS A 462 4.44 -14.73 6.33
N ALA A 463 3.67 -13.88 5.67
CA ALA A 463 2.29 -13.61 6.01
C ALA A 463 1.37 -13.53 4.79
N LEU A 464 0.10 -13.69 5.09
CA LEU A 464 -0.97 -13.95 4.16
C LEU A 464 -2.19 -13.15 4.63
N ARG A 465 -2.64 -12.20 3.81
CA ARG A 465 -3.97 -11.60 3.94
C ARG A 465 -4.93 -12.28 2.98
N VAL A 466 -5.98 -12.90 3.49
CA VAL A 466 -7.06 -13.48 2.66
C VAL A 466 -8.35 -12.74 2.91
N VAL A 467 -9.01 -12.28 1.85
CA VAL A 467 -10.30 -11.61 1.90
C VAL A 467 -11.20 -12.17 0.81
N GLY A 468 -12.36 -12.65 1.21
CA GLY A 468 -13.41 -13.06 0.29
C GLY A 468 -14.79 -12.93 0.91
N GLU A 469 -15.80 -13.40 0.19
CA GLU A 469 -17.17 -13.34 0.69
C GLU A 469 -17.33 -14.18 1.96
N GLY A 470 -17.53 -13.54 3.11
CA GLY A 470 -17.76 -14.18 4.40
C GLY A 470 -16.50 -14.60 5.18
N TYR A 471 -15.31 -14.15 4.77
CA TYR A 471 -14.05 -14.39 5.50
C TYR A 471 -13.04 -13.28 5.24
N ASN A 472 -12.30 -12.91 6.29
CA ASN A 472 -11.27 -11.89 6.25
C ASN A 472 -10.17 -12.26 7.26
N LEU A 473 -9.04 -12.80 6.80
CA LEU A 473 -8.06 -13.49 7.65
C LEU A 473 -6.64 -12.94 7.47
N TYR A 474 -5.93 -12.69 8.56
CA TYR A 474 -4.48 -12.57 8.55
C TYR A 474 -3.87 -13.84 9.12
N TYR A 475 -2.90 -14.41 8.41
CA TYR A 475 -2.13 -15.57 8.83
C TYR A 475 -0.64 -15.31 8.66
N SER A 476 0.19 -15.67 9.64
CA SER A 476 1.64 -15.50 9.55
C SER A 476 2.39 -16.67 10.17
N VAL A 477 3.60 -16.90 9.67
CA VAL A 477 4.63 -17.76 10.26
C VAL A 477 5.90 -16.93 10.44
N TRP A 478 6.39 -16.89 11.67
CA TRP A 478 7.60 -16.18 12.05
C TRP A 478 8.83 -17.08 11.92
N CYS A 479 10.02 -16.51 11.81
CA CYS A 479 11.27 -17.29 11.77
C CYS A 479 11.57 -18.05 13.09
N THR A 480 10.87 -17.71 14.17
CA THR A 480 10.84 -18.48 15.42
C THR A 480 9.91 -19.69 15.35
N ASN A 481 9.23 -19.91 14.23
CA ASN A 481 8.14 -20.85 14.00
C ASN A 481 6.90 -20.60 14.88
N GLU A 482 6.79 -19.42 15.49
CA GLU A 482 5.52 -18.95 16.03
C GLU A 482 4.55 -18.56 14.90
N HIS A 483 3.27 -18.76 15.14
CA HIS A 483 2.22 -18.54 14.15
C HIS A 483 1.20 -17.53 14.67
N GLU A 484 0.62 -16.75 13.76
CA GLU A 484 -0.52 -15.90 14.07
C GLU A 484 -1.70 -16.20 13.15
N LEU A 485 -2.91 -16.19 13.71
CA LEU A 485 -4.15 -16.20 12.93
C LEU A 485 -5.15 -15.25 13.57
N TYR A 486 -5.63 -14.28 12.79
CA TYR A 486 -6.68 -13.34 13.19
C TYR A 486 -7.84 -13.40 12.20
N ASP A 487 -9.06 -13.46 12.73
CA ASP A 487 -10.27 -13.20 11.96
C ASP A 487 -10.57 -11.69 12.03
N MET A 488 -10.16 -10.98 10.99
CA MET A 488 -10.26 -9.52 10.87
C MET A 488 -11.72 -9.02 10.78
N THR A 489 -12.70 -9.91 10.58
CA THR A 489 -14.12 -9.54 10.66
C THR A 489 -14.58 -9.41 12.11
N THR A 490 -14.09 -10.25 13.01
CA THR A 490 -14.48 -10.25 14.42
C THR A 490 -13.44 -9.63 15.37
N ASP A 491 -12.20 -9.55 14.93
CA ASP A 491 -11.04 -9.02 15.65
C ASP A 491 -10.25 -8.06 14.74
N PRO A 492 -10.84 -6.91 14.36
CA PRO A 492 -10.17 -5.94 13.50
C PRO A 492 -8.92 -5.33 14.15
N GLY A 493 -8.82 -5.35 15.48
CA GLY A 493 -7.63 -4.93 16.22
C GLY A 493 -6.52 -5.96 16.35
N GLN A 494 -6.66 -7.18 15.81
CA GLN A 494 -5.66 -8.27 15.86
C GLN A 494 -5.19 -8.61 17.30
N LEU A 495 -6.12 -8.64 18.25
CA LEU A 495 -5.83 -8.89 19.66
C LEU A 495 -5.93 -10.36 20.07
N HIS A 496 -6.55 -11.21 19.26
CA HIS A 496 -6.81 -12.60 19.58
C HIS A 496 -6.12 -13.53 18.60
N ASN A 497 -4.83 -13.81 18.85
CA ASN A 497 -4.10 -14.80 18.05
C ASN A 497 -4.67 -16.20 18.31
N LEU A 498 -5.48 -16.70 17.37
CA LEU A 498 -6.19 -17.98 17.47
C LEU A 498 -5.27 -19.22 17.44
N LEU A 499 -3.97 -19.04 17.22
CA LEU A 499 -2.97 -20.12 17.22
C LEU A 499 -2.08 -20.11 18.46
N HIS A 500 -2.23 -19.11 19.34
CA HIS A 500 -1.49 -19.08 20.60
C HIS A 500 -2.20 -19.91 21.67
N ASP A 501 -1.43 -20.63 22.51
CA ASP A 501 -1.98 -21.54 23.54
C ASP A 501 -2.93 -20.85 24.54
N ASP A 502 -2.63 -19.62 24.93
CA ASP A 502 -3.51 -18.80 25.80
C ASP A 502 -4.93 -18.58 25.23
N GLU A 503 -5.11 -18.71 23.92
CA GLU A 503 -6.39 -18.53 23.22
C GLU A 503 -7.06 -19.86 22.83
N ALA A 504 -6.57 -21.01 23.32
CA ALA A 504 -7.07 -22.34 22.95
C ALA A 504 -8.59 -22.50 23.13
N ALA A 505 -9.18 -21.90 24.18
CA ALA A 505 -10.62 -21.95 24.42
C ALA A 505 -11.44 -21.12 23.43
N LEU A 506 -10.87 -20.03 22.91
CA LEU A 506 -11.46 -19.23 21.83
C LEU A 506 -11.32 -19.98 20.51
N ALA A 507 -10.10 -20.45 20.20
CA ALA A 507 -9.77 -21.22 19.01
C ALA A 507 -10.64 -22.49 18.84
N ALA A 508 -10.94 -23.21 19.94
CA ALA A 508 -11.79 -24.40 19.91
C ALA A 508 -13.24 -24.13 19.46
N ARG A 509 -13.71 -22.89 19.59
CA ARG A 509 -15.06 -22.45 19.21
C ARG A 509 -15.07 -21.64 17.92
N ALA A 510 -13.91 -21.16 17.47
CA ALA A 510 -13.79 -20.35 16.27
C ALA A 510 -14.10 -21.18 15.02
N THR A 511 -14.91 -20.60 14.14
CA THR A 511 -15.24 -21.17 12.84
C THR A 511 -15.19 -20.10 11.77
N VAL A 512 -14.60 -20.42 10.62
CA VAL A 512 -14.60 -19.56 9.43
C VAL A 512 -15.36 -20.29 8.34
N LEU A 513 -16.34 -19.63 7.73
CA LEU A 513 -17.27 -20.26 6.77
C LEU A 513 -17.98 -21.51 7.31
N GLY A 514 -18.21 -21.57 8.63
CA GLY A 514 -18.79 -22.73 9.31
C GLY A 514 -17.84 -23.92 9.48
N TYR A 515 -16.56 -23.80 9.12
CA TYR A 515 -15.54 -24.83 9.30
C TYR A 515 -14.66 -24.52 10.52
N PRO A 516 -14.29 -25.54 11.32
CA PRO A 516 -13.37 -25.37 12.44
C PRO A 516 -11.93 -25.08 11.96
N LEU A 517 -11.13 -24.43 12.79
CA LEU A 517 -9.75 -24.04 12.45
C LEU A 517 -8.88 -25.22 11.98
N LYS A 518 -9.07 -26.42 12.53
CA LYS A 518 -8.35 -27.63 12.10
C LYS A 518 -8.52 -28.00 10.61
N LYS A 519 -9.62 -27.57 9.99
CA LYS A 519 -9.83 -27.71 8.53
C LYS A 519 -9.25 -26.54 7.75
N LEU A 520 -9.27 -25.35 8.35
CA LEU A 520 -8.81 -24.10 7.75
C LEU A 520 -7.28 -24.04 7.65
N ILE A 521 -6.57 -24.29 8.74
CA ILE A 521 -5.12 -24.08 8.87
C ILE A 521 -4.32 -24.76 7.74
N PRO A 522 -4.53 -26.05 7.40
CA PRO A 522 -3.78 -26.68 6.30
C PRO A 522 -3.92 -25.98 4.95
N ARG A 523 -5.04 -25.27 4.70
CA ARG A 523 -5.24 -24.51 3.45
C ARG A 523 -4.46 -23.19 3.48
N LEU A 524 -4.46 -22.52 4.63
CA LEU A 524 -3.66 -21.31 4.84
C LEU A 524 -2.17 -21.62 4.75
N ASP A 525 -1.72 -22.72 5.37
CA ASP A 525 -0.35 -23.24 5.23
C ASP A 525 0.02 -23.47 3.77
N SER A 526 -0.81 -24.19 3.03
CA SER A 526 -0.53 -24.53 1.63
C SER A 526 -0.54 -23.29 0.73
N LEU A 527 -1.43 -22.34 0.99
CA LEU A 527 -1.50 -21.10 0.25
C LEU A 527 -0.28 -20.21 0.52
N LEU A 528 0.11 -20.06 1.79
CA LEU A 528 1.33 -19.34 2.19
C LEU A 528 2.59 -20.03 1.64
N PHE A 529 2.61 -21.37 1.60
CA PHE A 529 3.70 -22.15 1.06
C PHE A 529 3.94 -21.88 -0.44
N VAL A 530 2.86 -21.74 -1.22
CA VAL A 530 2.98 -21.26 -2.61
C VAL A 530 3.51 -19.83 -2.64
N LEU A 531 2.91 -18.93 -1.85
CA LEU A 531 3.15 -17.48 -1.93
C LEU A 531 4.54 -17.05 -1.45
N LYS A 532 5.15 -17.74 -0.49
CA LYS A 532 6.48 -17.38 0.03
C LYS A 532 7.60 -17.42 -1.02
N SER A 533 7.37 -18.15 -2.12
CA SER A 533 8.38 -18.44 -3.16
C SER A 533 7.81 -18.34 -4.59
N CYS A 534 6.62 -17.76 -4.74
CA CYS A 534 5.92 -17.69 -6.02
C CYS A 534 6.68 -16.82 -7.03
N LYS A 535 6.46 -17.05 -8.33
CA LYS A 535 6.96 -16.18 -9.40
C LYS A 535 5.87 -15.94 -10.45
N GLY A 536 5.79 -14.70 -10.95
CA GLY A 536 4.90 -14.33 -12.04
C GLY A 536 3.43 -14.64 -11.72
N SER A 537 2.74 -15.28 -12.66
CA SER A 537 1.33 -15.64 -12.50
C SER A 537 1.03 -16.57 -11.32
N THR A 538 2.02 -17.30 -10.78
CA THR A 538 1.83 -18.09 -9.55
C THR A 538 1.52 -17.20 -8.36
N CYS A 539 2.06 -15.98 -8.32
CA CYS A 539 1.80 -15.03 -7.23
C CYS A 539 0.40 -14.42 -7.30
N SER A 540 -0.13 -14.19 -8.51
CA SER A 540 -1.50 -13.69 -8.70
C SER A 540 -2.56 -14.79 -8.76
N GLN A 541 -2.17 -16.04 -9.04
CA GLN A 541 -3.06 -17.20 -9.15
C GLN A 541 -2.55 -18.42 -8.36
N PRO A 542 -2.30 -18.32 -7.05
CA PRO A 542 -1.67 -19.39 -6.26
C PRO A 542 -2.55 -20.65 -6.16
N TRP A 543 -3.89 -20.51 -6.19
CA TRP A 543 -4.79 -21.66 -6.22
C TRP A 543 -4.61 -22.51 -7.47
N ARG A 544 -4.26 -21.90 -8.61
CA ARG A 544 -3.99 -22.62 -9.85
C ARG A 544 -2.67 -23.40 -9.78
N ALA A 545 -1.72 -22.94 -8.97
CA ALA A 545 -0.48 -23.70 -8.73
C ALA A 545 -0.77 -24.97 -7.91
N LEU A 546 -1.69 -24.90 -6.95
CA LEU A 546 -2.15 -26.07 -6.18
C LEU A 546 -3.15 -26.94 -6.96
N HIS A 547 -3.97 -26.34 -7.83
CA HIS A 547 -5.05 -26.97 -8.59
C HIS A 547 -4.99 -26.57 -10.08
N PRO A 548 -4.07 -27.14 -10.88
CA PRO A 548 -3.81 -26.73 -12.27
C PRO A 548 -5.00 -26.91 -13.21
N GLN A 549 -5.99 -27.72 -12.82
CA GLN A 549 -7.23 -27.92 -13.57
C GLN A 549 -8.28 -26.82 -13.33
N GLY A 550 -8.02 -25.87 -12.42
CA GLY A 550 -8.92 -24.73 -12.16
C GLY A 550 -10.18 -25.09 -11.36
N ASN A 551 -10.18 -26.24 -10.68
CA ASN A 551 -11.27 -26.73 -9.85
C ASN A 551 -11.35 -26.08 -8.45
N VAL A 552 -10.35 -25.26 -8.11
CA VAL A 552 -10.30 -24.41 -6.91
C VAL A 552 -9.70 -23.06 -7.32
N ALA A 553 -10.44 -22.00 -7.04
CA ALA A 553 -10.04 -20.61 -7.27
C ALA A 553 -10.13 -19.76 -5.98
N SER A 554 -10.62 -20.33 -4.88
CA SER A 554 -10.78 -19.63 -3.61
C SER A 554 -10.60 -20.52 -2.38
N LEU A 555 -10.36 -19.90 -1.23
CA LEU A 555 -10.33 -20.57 0.08
C LEU A 555 -11.66 -21.31 0.36
N ARG A 556 -12.79 -20.70 -0.02
CA ARG A 556 -14.12 -21.30 0.11
C ARG A 556 -14.20 -22.65 -0.63
N GLU A 557 -13.68 -22.71 -1.84
CA GLU A 557 -13.65 -23.94 -2.64
C GLU A 557 -12.62 -24.95 -2.10
N ALA A 558 -11.47 -24.47 -1.61
CA ALA A 558 -10.42 -25.28 -0.99
C ALA A 558 -10.86 -25.99 0.31
N LEU A 559 -11.88 -25.46 0.99
CA LEU A 559 -12.48 -26.06 2.20
C LEU A 559 -13.35 -27.29 1.92
N SER A 560 -13.60 -27.63 0.65
CA SER A 560 -14.32 -28.86 0.31
C SER A 560 -13.63 -30.10 0.91
N PRO A 561 -14.37 -31.02 1.59
CA PRO A 561 -13.79 -32.20 2.22
C PRO A 561 -13.01 -33.13 1.26
N ARG A 562 -13.31 -33.09 -0.04
CA ARG A 562 -12.59 -33.88 -1.06
C ARG A 562 -11.09 -33.55 -1.16
N PHE A 563 -10.68 -32.39 -0.64
CA PHE A 563 -9.29 -31.95 -0.64
C PHE A 563 -8.61 -32.10 0.74
N ASP A 564 -9.29 -32.66 1.75
CA ASP A 564 -8.76 -32.75 3.12
C ASP A 564 -7.40 -33.46 3.17
N GLU A 565 -7.29 -34.65 2.56
CA GLU A 565 -6.03 -35.42 2.53
C GLU A 565 -4.93 -34.66 1.79
N PHE A 566 -5.24 -33.98 0.68
CA PHE A 566 -4.29 -33.21 -0.12
C PHE A 566 -3.63 -32.09 0.69
N TYR A 567 -4.43 -31.26 1.35
CA TYR A 567 -3.90 -30.12 2.12
C TYR A 567 -3.18 -30.55 3.40
N ILE A 568 -3.56 -31.67 4.02
CA ILE A 568 -2.87 -32.20 5.21
C ILE A 568 -1.46 -32.70 4.85
N GLN A 569 -1.27 -33.20 3.64
CA GLN A 569 0.01 -33.75 3.15
C GLN A 569 0.98 -32.70 2.60
N GLN A 570 0.55 -31.43 2.49
CA GLN A 570 1.45 -30.36 2.04
C GLN A 570 2.53 -30.10 3.07
N ALA A 571 3.73 -29.78 2.58
CA ALA A 571 4.74 -29.16 3.42
C ALA A 571 4.21 -27.82 3.95
N ARG A 572 4.71 -27.43 5.12
CA ARG A 572 4.33 -26.18 5.78
C ARG A 572 5.49 -25.20 5.71
N VAL A 573 5.16 -23.92 5.82
CA VAL A 573 6.20 -22.91 6.02
C VAL A 573 6.80 -23.09 7.40
N GLU A 574 8.09 -23.28 7.43
CA GLU A 574 8.92 -23.29 8.63
C GLU A 574 10.26 -22.67 8.27
N PHE A 575 10.97 -22.20 9.29
CA PHE A 575 12.29 -21.61 9.14
C PHE A 575 13.32 -22.40 9.94
N ASP A 576 14.48 -22.57 9.33
CA ASP A 576 15.64 -23.18 10.01
C ASP A 576 16.33 -22.17 10.94
N ARG A 577 16.32 -20.89 10.54
CA ARG A 577 16.97 -19.78 11.24
C ARG A 577 16.40 -18.43 10.83
N CYS A 578 16.49 -17.46 11.73
CA CYS A 578 16.18 -16.07 11.45
C CYS A 578 17.36 -15.38 10.76
N GLU A 579 17.19 -14.97 9.50
CA GLU A 579 18.20 -14.22 8.74
C GLU A 579 17.85 -12.74 8.59
N LEU A 580 18.87 -11.92 8.33
CA LEU A 580 18.75 -10.48 8.13
C LEU A 580 18.20 -10.08 6.75
N GLY A 581 18.09 -11.03 5.83
CA GLY A 581 17.55 -10.83 4.49
C GLY A 581 17.09 -12.15 3.90
N HIS A 582 16.62 -12.11 2.65
CA HIS A 582 16.14 -13.32 1.98
C HIS A 582 17.31 -14.24 1.58
N ILE A 583 17.45 -15.34 2.30
CA ILE A 583 18.42 -16.40 2.05
C ILE A 583 17.64 -17.70 1.92
N VAL A 584 17.52 -18.23 0.70
CA VAL A 584 16.66 -19.39 0.40
C VAL A 584 16.97 -20.58 1.30
N ASP A 585 18.25 -20.85 1.59
CA ASP A 585 18.69 -21.94 2.49
C ASP A 585 18.25 -21.77 3.96
N ALA A 586 17.69 -20.63 4.35
CA ALA A 586 17.14 -20.38 5.70
C ALA A 586 15.60 -20.44 5.74
N GLU A 587 14.96 -20.37 4.57
CA GLU A 587 13.51 -20.27 4.43
C GLU A 587 12.82 -21.63 4.55
N GLY A 588 13.55 -22.73 4.79
CA GLY A 588 12.97 -24.08 4.84
C GLY A 588 12.35 -24.51 3.50
N PRO A 589 11.28 -25.32 3.51
CA PRO A 589 10.71 -25.94 2.31
C PRO A 589 10.36 -24.95 1.20
N GLN A 590 10.58 -25.30 -0.08
CA GLN A 590 10.22 -24.45 -1.23
C GLN A 590 9.16 -25.10 -2.12
N PHE A 591 8.11 -24.35 -2.50
CA PHE A 591 6.98 -24.92 -3.24
C PHE A 591 7.40 -25.48 -4.61
N GLU A 592 8.37 -24.84 -5.28
CA GLU A 592 8.91 -25.31 -6.57
C GLU A 592 9.56 -26.70 -6.49
N HIS A 593 9.96 -27.16 -5.30
CA HIS A 593 10.69 -28.42 -5.09
C HIS A 593 9.89 -29.45 -4.28
N GLU A 594 9.09 -28.98 -3.32
CA GLU A 594 8.43 -29.82 -2.31
C GLU A 594 6.90 -29.66 -2.32
N GLY A 595 6.37 -28.78 -3.18
CA GLY A 595 4.94 -28.55 -3.35
C GLY A 595 4.24 -29.74 -4.01
N ASN A 596 3.22 -30.28 -3.35
CA ASN A 596 2.33 -31.22 -4.01
C ASN A 596 1.33 -30.45 -4.87
N VAL A 597 1.02 -30.97 -6.06
CA VAL A 597 0.01 -30.40 -6.96
C VAL A 597 -1.16 -31.37 -7.05
N TYR A 598 -2.39 -30.85 -6.95
CA TYR A 598 -3.57 -31.67 -7.06
C TYR A 598 -3.78 -32.10 -8.52
N TRP A 599 -3.57 -33.39 -8.80
CA TRP A 599 -3.77 -33.96 -10.13
C TRP A 599 -4.84 -35.04 -10.11
N GLN A 600 -5.95 -34.79 -10.83
CA GLN A 600 -7.03 -35.75 -11.13
C GLN A 600 -7.50 -36.68 -9.99
N GLY A 601 -7.74 -36.17 -8.78
CA GLY A 601 -8.63 -36.82 -7.80
C GLY A 601 -8.35 -38.28 -7.41
N THR A 602 -7.15 -38.81 -7.59
CA THR A 602 -6.82 -40.21 -7.26
C THR A 602 -5.95 -40.36 -6.02
N LYS A 603 -6.16 -41.47 -5.31
CA LYS A 603 -5.28 -41.95 -4.23
C LYS A 603 -4.12 -42.74 -4.84
N TRP A 604 -3.01 -42.83 -4.12
CA TRP A 604 -1.84 -43.62 -4.52
C TRP A 604 -2.13 -45.13 -4.71
N SER A 605 -3.16 -45.67 -4.05
CA SER A 605 -3.67 -47.04 -4.28
C SER A 605 -4.21 -47.28 -5.70
N ASP A 606 -4.35 -46.23 -6.50
CA ASP A 606 -4.81 -46.30 -7.88
C ASP A 606 -3.63 -46.33 -8.89
N TRP A 607 -2.38 -46.28 -8.39
CA TRP A 607 -1.14 -46.28 -9.19
C TRP A 607 -0.12 -47.37 -8.80
N THR A 608 -0.33 -48.08 -7.70
CA THR A 608 0.40 -49.29 -7.26
C THR A 608 -0.56 -50.27 -6.63
#